data_AF-A0A357R0G9-F1
#
_entry.id   AF-A0A357R0G9-F1
#
_cell.length_a   1.000
_cell.length_b   1.000
_cell.length_c   1.000
_cell.angle_alpha   90.00
_cell.angle_beta   90.00
_cell.angle_gamma   90.00
#
_symmetry.space_group_name_H-M   'P 1'
#
loop_
_entity.id
_entity.type
_entity.pdbx_description
1 polymer ?
#
loop_
_entity_poly.entity_id
_entity_poly.type
_entity_poly.pdbx_seq_one_letter_code
_entity_poly.pdbx_strand_id
1 'polypeptide(L)'
;MKHTKKLLLALLITVFISGCNLQIIDTTWKYDRAYINVGSETIICEIESWKDYDNSDMIQVRCKDGKTYLGHSATIILESGR
;
A
#
# COMPACT_ATOMS: atom_id res chain seq x y z
N MET A 1 -39.96 5.18 7.75
CA MET A 1 -39.09 5.82 6.74
C MET A 1 -37.74 6.34 7.26
N LYS A 2 -37.59 6.80 8.53
CA LYS A 2 -36.28 7.25 9.07
C LYS A 2 -35.28 6.09 9.29
N HIS A 3 -35.76 4.95 9.78
CA HIS A 3 -34.90 3.78 10.07
C HIS A 3 -34.43 3.04 8.82
N THR A 4 -35.25 2.99 7.76
CA THR A 4 -34.87 2.39 6.47
C THR A 4 -33.74 3.15 5.77
N LYS A 5 -33.73 4.49 5.87
CA LYS A 5 -32.60 5.32 5.36
C LYS A 5 -31.30 5.07 6.14
N LYS A 6 -31.39 4.87 7.46
CA LYS A 6 -30.23 4.51 8.30
C LYS A 6 -29.69 3.11 7.96
N LEU A 7 -30.58 2.16 7.69
CA LEU A 7 -30.21 0.81 7.27
C LEU A 7 -29.52 0.80 5.90
N LEU A 8 -30.03 1.57 4.94
CA LEU A 8 -29.42 1.73 3.62
C LEU A 8 -28.04 2.38 3.69
N LEU A 9 -27.85 3.38 4.55
CA LEU A 9 -26.55 4.01 4.76
C LEU A 9 -25.55 3.04 5.40
N ALA A 10 -25.98 2.25 6.39
CA ALA A 10 -25.15 1.22 7.00
C ALA A 10 -24.76 0.12 6.00
N LEU A 11 -25.70 -0.30 5.14
CA LEU A 11 -25.43 -1.29 4.10
C LEU A 11 -24.46 -0.77 3.03
N LEU A 12 -24.58 0.51 2.65
CA LEU A 12 -23.65 1.16 1.73
C LEU A 12 -22.23 1.19 2.31
N ILE A 13 -22.08 1.52 3.59
CA ILE A 13 -20.80 1.49 4.31
C ILE A 13 -20.21 0.07 4.30
N THR A 14 -21.02 -0.98 4.52
CA THR A 14 -20.51 -2.36 4.47
C THR A 14 -20.06 -2.79 3.07
N VAL A 15 -20.67 -2.28 2.01
CA VAL A 15 -20.22 -2.54 0.62
C VAL A 15 -18.86 -1.87 0.35
N PHE A 16 -18.65 -0.65 0.86
CA PHE A 16 -17.35 0.04 0.81
C PHE A 16 -16.26 -0.61 1.68
N ILE A 17 -16.63 -1.41 2.68
CA ILE A 17 -15.70 -2.18 3.52
C ILE A 17 -15.43 -3.58 2.94
N SER A 18 -16.36 -4.13 2.14
CA SER A 18 -16.19 -5.43 1.49
C SER A 18 -15.33 -5.38 0.22
N GLY A 19 -15.01 -4.18 -0.27
CA GLY A 19 -13.96 -3.95 -1.26
C GLY A 19 -12.74 -3.35 -0.57
N CYS A 20 -11.56 -3.92 -0.81
CA CYS A 20 -10.25 -3.52 -0.29
C CYS A 20 -9.85 -4.15 1.05
N ASN A 21 -8.61 -4.69 1.08
CA ASN A 21 -7.93 -5.26 2.23
C ASN A 21 -8.27 -4.53 3.54
N LEU A 22 -8.85 -5.25 4.49
CA LEU A 22 -9.14 -4.80 5.85
C LEU A 22 -7.83 -4.62 6.67
N GLN A 23 -7.01 -3.65 6.29
CA GLN A 23 -6.11 -2.91 7.18
C GLN A 23 -6.78 -1.53 7.41
N ILE A 24 -7.95 -1.53 8.06
CA ILE A 24 -8.78 -0.31 8.17
C ILE A 24 -8.13 0.76 9.06
N ILE A 25 -7.15 0.41 9.87
CA ILE A 25 -6.21 1.36 10.48
C ILE A 25 -4.86 0.68 10.53
N ASP A 26 -4.25 0.51 9.37
CA ASP A 26 -2.80 0.48 9.33
C ASP A 26 -2.35 1.79 8.70
N THR A 27 -2.10 2.77 9.56
CA THR A 27 -1.27 3.93 9.23
C THR A 27 0.19 3.51 9.14
N THR A 28 0.50 2.33 8.56
CA THR A 28 1.85 1.97 8.15
C THR A 28 2.25 2.98 7.10
N TRP A 29 2.89 4.04 7.59
CA TRP A 29 3.71 5.01 6.88
C TRP A 29 3.42 5.05 5.38
N LYS A 30 2.53 5.94 4.96
CA LYS A 30 2.36 6.24 3.54
C LYS A 30 3.70 6.76 3.03
N TYR A 31 4.36 5.97 2.21
CA TYR A 31 5.58 6.36 1.51
C TYR A 31 5.24 6.83 0.11
N ASP A 32 5.88 7.91 -0.31
CA ASP A 32 5.66 8.56 -1.59
C ASP A 32 6.58 7.97 -2.67
N ARG A 33 7.81 7.59 -2.28
CA ARG A 33 8.86 7.14 -3.18
C ARG A 33 9.62 5.94 -2.65
N ALA A 34 10.01 5.05 -3.55
CA ALA A 34 10.95 3.98 -3.28
C ALA A 34 12.25 4.20 -4.06
N TYR A 35 13.38 3.95 -3.39
CA TYR A 35 14.70 3.85 -3.99
C TYR A 35 15.14 2.39 -3.92
N ILE A 36 15.24 1.75 -5.07
CA ILE A 36 15.50 0.31 -5.19
C ILE A 36 16.87 0.12 -5.84
N ASN A 37 17.85 -0.35 -5.06
CA ASN A 37 19.21 -0.55 -5.53
C ASN A 37 19.35 -1.92 -6.21
N VAL A 38 19.75 -1.93 -7.48
CA VAL A 38 19.97 -3.13 -8.29
C VAL A 38 21.37 -3.04 -8.90
N GLY A 39 22.33 -3.73 -8.27
CA GLY A 39 23.73 -3.64 -8.67
C GLY A 39 24.26 -2.21 -8.51
N SER A 40 24.71 -1.60 -9.62
CA SER A 40 25.21 -0.22 -9.65
C SER A 40 24.13 0.84 -9.94
N GLU A 41 22.87 0.41 -10.14
CA GLU A 41 21.77 1.29 -10.50
C GLU A 41 20.79 1.48 -9.33
N THR A 42 20.15 2.66 -9.27
CA THR A 42 19.04 2.93 -8.36
C THR A 42 17.80 3.27 -9.18
N ILE A 43 16.77 2.45 -9.01
CA ILE A 43 15.45 2.70 -9.57
C ILE A 43 14.68 3.60 -8.60
N ILE A 44 14.17 4.73 -9.10
CA ILE A 44 13.29 5.63 -8.35
C ILE A 44 11.86 5.36 -8.81
N CYS A 45 10.99 5.06 -7.86
CA CYS A 45 9.60 4.66 -8.10
C CYS A 45 8.66 5.54 -7.29
N GLU A 46 7.65 6.15 -7.94
CA GLU A 46 6.51 6.70 -7.22
C GLU A 46 5.61 5.57 -6.74
N ILE A 47 5.44 5.45 -5.43
CA ILE A 47 4.75 4.31 -4.82
C ILE A 47 3.24 4.47 -5.02
N GLU A 48 2.62 3.42 -5.55
CA GLU A 48 1.18 3.20 -5.49
C GLU A 48 0.81 2.43 -4.22
N SER A 49 1.54 1.35 -3.95
CA SER A 49 1.43 0.57 -2.72
C SER A 49 2.71 -0.20 -2.44
N TRP A 50 2.90 -0.63 -1.20
CA TRP A 50 3.98 -1.51 -0.81
C TRP A 50 3.46 -2.56 0.17
N LYS A 51 4.18 -3.67 0.30
CA LYS A 51 3.83 -4.77 1.19
C LYS A 51 5.10 -5.48 1.66
N ASP A 52 5.19 -5.75 2.95
CA ASP A 52 6.12 -6.70 3.54
C ASP A 52 5.47 -8.09 3.70
N TYR A 53 6.29 -9.08 4.00
CA TYR A 53 5.84 -10.45 4.19
C TYR A 53 6.29 -10.96 5.55
N ASP A 54 5.35 -11.47 6.34
CA ASP A 54 5.64 -12.05 7.65
C ASP A 54 6.73 -13.12 7.54
N ASN A 55 7.68 -13.10 8.47
CA ASN A 55 8.84 -14.01 8.52
C ASN A 55 9.74 -13.92 7.27
N SER A 56 9.78 -12.76 6.60
CA SER A 56 10.64 -12.52 5.45
C SER A 56 11.23 -11.12 5.48
N ASP A 57 12.48 -10.99 5.03
CA ASP A 57 13.13 -9.70 4.83
C ASP A 57 12.80 -9.10 3.45
N MET A 58 11.66 -9.45 2.86
CA MET A 58 11.29 -9.05 1.51
C MET A 58 10.23 -7.95 1.52
N ILE A 59 10.42 -6.96 0.66
CA ILE A 59 9.47 -5.87 0.44
C ILE A 59 9.06 -5.88 -1.04
N GLN A 60 7.75 -5.90 -1.30
CA GLN A 60 7.17 -5.65 -2.61
C GLN A 60 6.78 -4.18 -2.73
N VAL A 61 7.18 -3.54 -3.83
CA VAL A 61 6.80 -2.17 -4.18
C VAL A 61 6.04 -2.19 -5.51
N ARG A 62 4.84 -1.62 -5.53
CA ARG A 62 4.05 -1.34 -6.73
C ARG A 62 4.19 0.13 -7.08
N CYS A 63 4.65 0.41 -8.29
CA CYS A 63 4.84 1.76 -8.81
C CYS A 63 3.60 2.24 -9.57
N LYS A 64 3.35 3.55 -9.55
CA LYS A 64 2.24 4.16 -10.31
C LYS A 64 2.36 3.99 -11.83
N ASP A 65 3.57 3.72 -12.33
CA ASP A 65 3.81 3.41 -13.75
C ASP A 65 3.44 1.96 -14.14
N GLY A 66 2.91 1.17 -13.18
CA GLY A 66 2.47 -0.20 -13.36
C GLY A 66 3.54 -1.26 -13.09
N LYS A 67 4.80 -0.86 -12.85
CA LYS A 67 5.87 -1.83 -12.53
C LYS A 67 5.76 -2.33 -11.09
N THR A 68 6.21 -3.56 -10.87
CA THR A 68 6.28 -4.17 -9.54
C THR A 68 7.68 -4.71 -9.30
N TYR A 69 8.20 -4.46 -8.11
CA TYR A 69 9.50 -4.95 -7.67
C TYR A 69 9.33 -5.72 -6.37
N LEU A 70 10.08 -6.82 -6.23
CA LEU A 70 10.20 -7.58 -5.00
C LEU A 70 11.69 -7.73 -4.72
N GLY A 71 12.14 -7.24 -3.56
CA GLY A 71 13.54 -7.25 -3.19
C GLY A 71 13.75 -7.37 -1.70
N HIS A 72 14.99 -7.63 -1.30
CA HIS A 72 15.37 -7.66 0.10
C HIS A 72 15.27 -6.25 0.71
N SER A 73 14.83 -6.14 1.95
CA SER A 73 14.61 -4.87 2.66
C SER A 73 15.88 -4.02 2.73
N ALA A 74 17.05 -4.67 2.82
CA ALA A 74 18.36 -4.01 2.78
C ALA A 74 18.67 -3.23 1.48
N THR A 75 17.95 -3.48 0.38
CA THR A 75 18.18 -2.81 -0.91
C THR A 75 17.08 -1.80 -1.27
N ILE A 76 16.08 -1.61 -0.40
CA ILE A 76 14.90 -0.80 -0.66
C ILE A 76 14.74 0.25 0.44
N ILE A 77 14.73 1.52 0.06
CA ILE A 77 14.40 2.64 0.95
C ILE A 77 13.03 3.19 0.56
N LEU A 78 12.13 3.31 1.54
CA LEU A 78 10.82 3.94 1.38
C LEU A 78 10.85 5.34 2.04
N GLU A 79 10.55 6.39 1.27
CA GLU A 79 10.58 7.81 1.69
C GLU A 79 9.16 8.37 1.80
N SER A 80 8.89 9.16 2.84
CA SER A 80 7.62 9.90 3.06
C SER A 80 7.91 11.37 3.37
N GLY A 81 7.06 12.29 2.91
CA GLY A 81 7.01 13.67 3.41
C GLY A 81 7.79 14.71 2.59
N ARG A 82 7.43 14.90 1.33
CA ARG A 82 7.90 16.03 0.51
C ARG A 82 6.79 17.06 0.24
#